data_AF-A0A7V2HCD0-F1
#
_entry.id   AF-A0A7V2HCD0-F1
#
_cell.length_a   1.000
_cell.length_b   1.000
_cell.length_c   1.000
_cell.angle_alpha   90.00
_cell.angle_beta   90.00
_cell.angle_gamma   90.00
#
_symmetry.space_group_name_H-M   'P 1'
#
loop_
_entity.id
_entity.type
_entity.pdbx_description
1 polymer ?
#
loop_
_entity_poly.entity_id
_entity_poly.type
_entity_poly.pdbx_seq_one_letter_code
_entity_poly.pdbx_strand_id
1 'polypeptide(L)'
;MEQYARTELAVRLDRVRKEWARAAAHPDDEAIHDLRVAIRRLSQAYRVLGVQAGEDGGKARAKLREVRQLAGEVRDCDIALDLLQKAGLPPDNPALAKVRRKRHEASGRLARLLSKGVPV
;
A
#
# COMPACT_ATOMS: atom_id res chain seq x y z
N MET A 1 -16.25 18.80 17.27
CA MET A 1 -14.93 18.21 16.95
C MET A 1 -14.98 16.69 16.81
N GLU A 2 -15.56 15.97 17.78
CA GLU A 2 -15.59 14.50 17.75
C GLU A 2 -16.40 13.90 16.59
N GLN A 3 -17.55 14.48 16.25
CA GLN A 3 -18.38 14.04 15.13
C GLN A 3 -17.68 14.23 13.77
N TYR A 4 -17.00 15.37 13.58
CA TYR A 4 -16.18 15.63 12.39
C TYR A 4 -15.03 14.62 12.26
N ALA A 5 -14.33 14.32 13.36
CA ALA A 5 -13.24 13.34 13.37
C ALA A 5 -13.73 11.95 12.96
N ARG A 6 -14.91 11.51 13.45
CA ARG A 6 -15.50 10.21 13.09
C ARG A 6 -15.88 10.14 11.62
N THR A 7 -16.55 11.18 11.09
CA THR A 7 -16.91 11.25 9.67
C THR A 7 -15.69 11.21 8.76
N GLU A 8 -14.66 11.99 9.10
CA GLU A 8 -13.44 12.12 8.30
C GLU A 8 -12.61 10.81 8.26
N LEU A 9 -12.60 10.07 9.37
CA LEU A 9 -12.02 8.73 9.45
C LEU A 9 -12.83 7.70 8.66
N ALA A 10 -14.16 7.76 8.72
CA ALA A 10 -15.04 6.87 7.97
C ALA A 10 -14.83 7.01 6.46
N VAL A 11 -14.76 8.24 5.94
CA VAL A 11 -14.47 8.52 4.52
C VAL A 11 -13.12 7.93 4.09
N ARG A 12 -12.08 8.07 4.92
CA ARG A 12 -10.76 7.50 4.61
C ARG A 12 -10.75 5.99 4.67
N LEU A 13 -11.48 5.40 5.62
CA LEU A 13 -11.60 3.96 5.74
C LEU A 13 -12.32 3.37 4.53
N ASP A 14 -13.38 4.02 4.06
CA ASP A 14 -14.09 3.64 2.84
C ASP A 14 -13.17 3.70 1.61
N ARG A 15 -12.38 4.77 1.49
CA ARG A 15 -11.36 4.88 0.43
C ARG A 15 -10.35 3.73 0.49
N VAL A 16 -9.87 3.36 1.68
CA VAL A 16 -8.97 2.20 1.85
C VAL A 16 -9.65 0.90 1.43
N ARG A 17 -10.92 0.68 1.81
CA ARG A 17 -11.69 -0.51 1.41
C ARG A 17 -11.82 -0.62 -0.10
N LYS A 18 -12.18 0.49 -0.78
CA LYS A 18 -12.31 0.55 -2.23
C LYS A 18 -10.99 0.22 -2.95
N GLU A 19 -9.90 0.89 -2.57
CA GLU A 19 -8.61 0.65 -3.22
C GLU A 19 -8.02 -0.72 -2.86
N TRP A 20 -8.34 -1.27 -1.70
CA TRP A 20 -7.98 -2.64 -1.35
C TRP A 20 -8.65 -3.64 -2.27
N ALA A 21 -9.97 -3.53 -2.45
CA ALA A 21 -10.71 -4.42 -3.33
C ALA A 21 -10.19 -4.33 -4.78
N ARG A 22 -9.93 -3.11 -5.26
CA ARG A 22 -9.31 -2.88 -6.58
C ARG A 22 -7.95 -3.58 -6.70
N ALA A 23 -7.04 -3.34 -5.78
CA ALA A 23 -5.71 -3.93 -5.80
C ALA A 23 -5.71 -5.45 -5.58
N ALA A 24 -6.67 -5.98 -4.83
CA ALA A 24 -6.85 -7.42 -4.65
C ALA A 24 -7.32 -8.11 -5.94
N ALA A 25 -8.22 -7.47 -6.70
CA ALA A 25 -8.73 -7.99 -7.97
C ALA A 25 -7.72 -7.80 -9.11
N HIS A 26 -7.09 -6.63 -9.18
CA HIS A 26 -6.17 -6.23 -10.26
C HIS A 26 -4.96 -5.49 -9.65
N PRO A 27 -3.89 -6.20 -9.27
CA PRO A 27 -2.71 -5.61 -8.62
C PRO A 27 -1.76 -4.92 -9.62
N ASP A 28 -2.27 -3.97 -10.39
CA ASP A 28 -1.45 -3.11 -11.24
C ASP A 28 -0.73 -2.00 -10.43
N ASP A 29 0.23 -1.33 -11.07
CA ASP A 29 1.06 -0.29 -10.45
C ASP A 29 0.23 0.85 -9.86
N GLU A 30 -0.85 1.24 -10.55
CA GLU A 30 -1.72 2.34 -10.15
C GLU A 30 -2.59 1.95 -8.94
N ALA A 31 -3.18 0.76 -8.97
CA ALA A 31 -3.98 0.22 -7.87
C ALA A 31 -3.15 0.06 -6.58
N ILE A 32 -1.91 -0.44 -6.69
CA ILE A 32 -0.98 -0.56 -5.55
C ILE A 32 -0.60 0.85 -5.03
N HIS A 33 -0.36 1.80 -5.93
CA HIS A 33 -0.07 3.18 -5.57
C HIS A 33 -1.23 3.84 -4.82
N ASP A 34 -2.44 3.75 -5.36
CA ASP A 34 -3.66 4.33 -4.78
C ASP A 34 -3.98 3.74 -3.41
N LEU A 35 -3.86 2.42 -3.26
CA LEU A 35 -3.99 1.74 -1.97
C LEU A 35 -2.98 2.28 -0.96
N ARG A 36 -1.71 2.42 -1.34
CA ARG A 36 -0.65 2.95 -0.45
C ARG A 36 -0.96 4.38 -0.03
N VAL A 37 -1.44 5.22 -0.95
CA VAL A 37 -1.85 6.61 -0.66
C VAL A 37 -3.04 6.65 0.29
N ALA A 38 -4.06 5.83 0.06
CA ALA A 38 -5.24 5.74 0.92
C ALA A 38 -4.85 5.35 2.37
N ILE A 39 -4.03 4.30 2.52
CA ILE A 39 -3.54 3.84 3.84
C ILE A 39 -2.72 4.93 4.54
N ARG A 40 -1.85 5.65 3.81
CA ARG A 40 -1.08 6.77 4.35
C ARG A 40 -2.00 7.87 4.88
N ARG A 41 -3.01 8.27 4.10
CA ARG A 41 -3.97 9.33 4.49
C ARG A 41 -4.79 8.93 5.71
N LEU A 42 -5.27 7.69 5.78
CA LEU A 42 -5.95 7.15 6.96
C LEU A 42 -5.03 7.19 8.20
N SER A 43 -3.79 6.72 8.05
CA SER A 43 -2.81 6.72 9.15
C SER A 43 -2.49 8.13 9.66
N GLN A 44 -2.42 9.12 8.78
CA GLN A 44 -2.19 10.51 9.19
C GLN A 44 -3.43 11.12 9.86
N ALA A 45 -4.63 10.80 9.40
CA ALA A 45 -5.86 11.25 10.05
C ALA A 45 -5.97 10.72 11.48
N TYR A 46 -5.65 9.44 11.73
CA TYR A 46 -5.61 8.90 13.09
C TYR A 46 -4.64 9.68 14.00
N ARG A 47 -3.47 10.07 13.50
CA ARG A 47 -2.49 10.86 14.29
C ARG A 47 -2.98 12.27 14.57
N VAL A 48 -3.48 12.96 13.55
CA VAL A 48 -3.92 14.36 13.67
C VAL A 48 -5.15 14.50 14.56
N LEU A 49 -6.09 13.55 14.45
CA LEU A 49 -7.35 13.58 15.20
C LEU A 49 -7.22 12.98 16.62
N GLY A 50 -6.05 12.45 16.99
CA GLY A 50 -5.80 11.88 18.32
C GLY A 50 -6.65 10.64 18.64
N VAL A 51 -7.29 10.02 17.64
CA VAL A 51 -8.20 8.89 17.86
C VAL A 51 -7.38 7.62 18.07
N GLN A 52 -7.29 7.20 19.33
CA GLN A 52 -6.83 5.85 19.64
C GLN A 52 -7.92 4.87 19.22
N ALA A 53 -7.50 3.76 18.62
CA ALA A 53 -8.44 2.68 18.34
C ALA A 53 -8.18 1.61 19.39
N GLY A 54 -9.24 1.02 19.90
CA GLY A 54 -9.19 -0.14 20.81
C GLY A 54 -8.49 -1.34 20.16
N GLU A 55 -8.48 -2.47 20.85
CA GLU A 55 -7.69 -3.65 20.47
C GLU A 55 -7.89 -4.09 19.01
N ASP A 56 -9.14 -4.13 18.54
CA ASP A 56 -9.46 -4.51 17.16
C ASP A 56 -8.93 -3.50 16.12
N GLY A 57 -9.03 -2.20 16.42
CA GLY A 57 -8.41 -1.17 15.59
C GLY A 57 -6.87 -1.19 15.65
N GLY A 58 -6.28 -1.72 16.73
CA GLY A 58 -4.87 -2.04 16.82
C GLY A 58 -4.45 -3.09 15.79
N LYS A 59 -5.19 -4.21 15.72
CA LYS A 59 -4.97 -5.28 14.73
C LYS A 59 -5.14 -4.77 13.30
N ALA A 60 -6.20 -4.00 13.04
CA ALA A 60 -6.43 -3.39 11.73
C ALA A 60 -5.28 -2.47 11.32
N ARG A 61 -4.80 -1.60 12.22
CA ARG A 61 -3.63 -0.74 11.96
C ARG A 61 -2.36 -1.52 11.69
N ALA A 62 -2.11 -2.61 12.43
CA ALA A 62 -0.95 -3.47 12.20
C ALA A 62 -1.00 -4.09 10.80
N LYS A 63 -2.19 -4.57 10.37
CA LYS A 63 -2.40 -5.10 9.03
C LYS A 63 -2.20 -4.05 7.94
N LEU A 64 -2.75 -2.86 8.11
CA LEU A 64 -2.56 -1.75 7.18
C LEU A 64 -1.08 -1.31 7.11
N ARG A 65 -0.34 -1.40 8.21
CA ARG A 65 1.11 -1.15 8.23
C ARG A 65 1.87 -2.19 7.42
N GLU A 66 1.53 -3.47 7.56
CA GLU A 66 2.12 -4.57 6.80
C GLU A 66 1.88 -4.38 5.29
N VAL A 67 0.65 -4.08 4.90
CA VAL A 67 0.27 -3.81 3.50
C VAL A 67 1.06 -2.64 2.93
N ARG A 68 1.16 -1.53 3.68
CA ARG A 68 1.94 -0.36 3.26
C ARG A 68 3.43 -0.68 3.11
N GLN A 69 3.99 -1.54 3.95
CA GLN A 69 5.40 -1.94 3.86
C GLN A 69 5.64 -2.74 2.58
N LEU A 70 4.82 -3.77 2.31
CA LEU A 70 4.93 -4.56 1.09
C LEU A 70 4.68 -3.73 -0.18
N ALA A 71 3.71 -2.82 -0.16
CA ALA A 71 3.48 -1.88 -1.27
C ALA A 71 4.65 -0.90 -1.46
N GLY A 72 5.37 -0.56 -0.37
CA GLY A 72 6.63 0.18 -0.42
C GLY A 72 7.72 -0.59 -1.16
N GLU A 73 7.90 -1.88 -0.85
CA GLU A 73 8.89 -2.73 -1.52
C GLU A 73 8.64 -2.85 -3.04
N VAL A 74 7.38 -2.96 -3.46
CA VAL A 74 7.01 -2.92 -4.90
C VAL A 74 7.44 -1.58 -5.51
N ARG A 75 7.05 -0.47 -4.87
CA ARG A 75 7.32 0.88 -5.37
C ARG A 75 8.81 1.20 -5.44
N ASP A 76 9.60 0.74 -4.48
CA ASP A 76 11.06 0.91 -4.48
C ASP A 76 11.68 0.21 -5.69
N CYS A 77 11.15 -0.94 -6.09
CA CYS A 77 11.60 -1.63 -7.31
C CYS A 77 11.18 -0.87 -8.57
N ASP A 78 9.97 -0.32 -8.63
CA ASP A 78 9.52 0.48 -9.79
C ASP A 78 10.38 1.73 -9.96
N ILE A 79 10.68 2.44 -8.85
CA ILE A 79 11.59 3.59 -8.86
C ILE A 79 13.00 3.16 -9.30
N ALA A 80 13.50 2.04 -8.79
CA ALA A 80 14.81 1.54 -9.22
C ALA A 80 14.85 1.21 -10.71
N LEU A 81 13.80 0.60 -11.27
CA LEU A 81 13.72 0.34 -12.71
C LEU A 81 13.70 1.62 -13.53
N ASP A 82 12.91 2.62 -13.12
CA ASP A 82 12.86 3.94 -13.78
C ASP A 82 14.23 4.65 -13.74
N LEU A 83 14.92 4.62 -12.59
CA LEU A 83 16.25 5.20 -12.45
C LEU A 83 17.31 4.49 -13.31
N LEU A 84 17.29 3.15 -13.34
CA LEU A 84 18.23 2.37 -14.17
C LEU A 84 17.99 2.61 -15.66
N GLN A 85 16.73 2.73 -16.09
CA GLN A 85 16.38 3.09 -17.46
C GLN A 85 16.87 4.51 -17.80
N LYS A 86 16.65 5.49 -16.92
CA LYS A 86 17.14 6.87 -17.11
C LYS A 86 18.66 6.97 -17.12
N ALA A 87 19.34 6.07 -16.42
CA ALA A 87 20.80 5.95 -16.44
C ALA A 87 21.34 5.28 -17.73
N GLY A 88 20.47 4.86 -18.67
CA GLY A 88 20.88 4.31 -19.96
C GLY A 88 21.35 2.86 -19.90
N LEU A 89 20.96 2.09 -18.87
CA LEU A 89 21.31 0.68 -18.82
C LEU A 89 20.65 -0.08 -19.98
N PRO A 90 21.39 -0.98 -20.65
CA PRO A 90 20.82 -1.76 -21.74
C PRO A 90 19.79 -2.77 -21.20
N PRO A 91 18.77 -3.15 -21.99
CA PRO A 91 17.65 -3.99 -21.53
C PRO A 91 18.05 -5.37 -20.99
N ASP A 92 19.19 -5.90 -21.44
CA ASP A 92 19.77 -7.18 -21.04
C ASP A 92 20.65 -7.10 -19.78
N ASN A 93 20.79 -5.91 -19.18
CA ASN A 93 21.61 -5.74 -17.99
C ASN A 93 21.07 -6.60 -16.82
N PRO A 94 21.90 -7.45 -16.19
CA PRO A 94 21.48 -8.32 -15.09
C PRO A 94 20.86 -7.58 -13.88
N ALA A 95 21.19 -6.30 -13.68
CA ALA A 95 20.58 -5.47 -12.65
C ALA A 95 19.07 -5.28 -12.88
N LEU A 96 18.64 -5.07 -14.13
CA LEU A 96 17.21 -4.93 -14.47
C LEU A 96 16.45 -6.22 -14.17
N ALA A 97 17.00 -7.37 -14.56
CA ALA A 97 16.41 -8.68 -14.28
C ALA A 97 16.29 -8.95 -12.76
N LYS A 98 17.33 -8.58 -11.99
CA LYS A 98 17.33 -8.70 -10.53
C LYS A 98 16.24 -7.84 -9.88
N VAL A 99 16.07 -6.59 -10.32
CA VAL A 99 15.03 -5.70 -9.77
C VAL A 99 13.63 -6.17 -10.17
N ARG A 100 13.42 -6.58 -11.43
CA ARG A 100 12.13 -7.16 -11.89
C ARG A 100 11.72 -8.38 -11.07
N ARG A 101 12.67 -9.27 -10.75
CA ARG A 101 12.40 -10.44 -9.89
C ARG A 101 11.98 -10.02 -8.48
N LYS A 102 12.72 -9.09 -7.86
CA LYS A 102 12.36 -8.55 -6.53
C LYS A 102 10.97 -7.90 -6.54
N ARG A 103 10.65 -7.12 -7.57
CA ARG A 103 9.32 -6.53 -7.77
C ARG A 103 8.24 -7.61 -7.81
N HIS A 104 8.46 -8.68 -8.59
CA HIS A 104 7.51 -9.79 -8.70
C HIS A 104 7.30 -10.51 -7.37
N GLU A 105 8.37 -10.80 -6.63
CA GLU A 105 8.29 -11.41 -5.28
C GLU A 105 7.55 -10.51 -4.28
N ALA A 106 7.81 -9.20 -4.28
CA ALA A 106 7.11 -8.23 -3.44
C ALA A 106 5.62 -8.14 -3.81
N SER A 107 5.30 -8.06 -5.10
CA SER A 107 3.93 -8.05 -5.60
C SER A 107 3.18 -9.33 -5.23
N GLY A 108 3.82 -10.50 -5.32
CA GLY A 108 3.22 -11.77 -4.93
C GLY A 108 2.99 -11.91 -3.42
N ARG A 109 3.85 -11.30 -2.59
CA ARG A 109 3.62 -11.21 -1.13
C ARG A 109 2.45 -10.26 -0.82
N LEU A 110 2.40 -9.10 -1.48
CA LEU A 110 1.31 -8.14 -1.34
C LEU A 110 -0.03 -8.76 -1.75
N ALA A 111 -0.12 -9.37 -2.94
CA ALA A 111 -1.34 -9.99 -3.43
C ALA A 111 -1.88 -11.08 -2.47
N ARG A 112 -0.99 -11.95 -1.95
CA ARG A 112 -1.35 -12.94 -0.92
C ARG A 112 -1.83 -12.34 0.39
N LEU A 113 -1.42 -11.12 0.70
CA LEU A 113 -1.89 -10.41 1.88
C LEU A 113 -3.27 -9.81 1.65
N LEU A 114 -3.48 -9.23 0.47
CA LEU A 114 -4.73 -8.59 0.07
C LEU A 114 -5.86 -9.61 -0.11
N SER A 115 -5.56 -10.83 -0.57
CA SER A 115 -6.54 -11.91 -0.72
C SER A 115 -7.12 -12.41 0.60
N LYS A 116 -6.50 -12.08 1.75
CA LYS A 116 -7.02 -12.43 3.08
C LYS A 116 -8.14 -11.50 3.57
N GLY A 117 -8.59 -10.57 2.73
CA GLY A 117 -9.68 -9.64 3.04
C GLY A 117 -9.23 -8.35 3.72
N VAL A 118 -10.08 -7.33 3.64
CA VAL A 118 -9.85 -6.05 4.32
C VAL A 118 -9.92 -6.27 5.83
N PRO A 119 -8.95 -5.80 6.63
CA PRO A 119 -9.10 -5.79 8.08
C PRO A 119 -10.33 -4.93 8.46
N VAL A 120 -11.32 -5.56 9.09
CA VAL A 120 -12.51 -4.91 9.66
C VAL A 120 -12.18 -4.38 11.04
#